data_AF-A0AAW4R616-F1
#
_entry.id   AF-A0AAW4R616-F1
#
_cell.length_a   1.000
_cell.length_b   1.000
_cell.length_c   1.000
_cell.angle_alpha   90.00
_cell.angle_beta   90.00
_cell.angle_gamma   90.00
#
_symmetry.space_group_name_H-M   'P 1'
#
loop_
_entity.id
_entity.type
_entity.pdbx_description
1 polymer ?
#
loop_
_entity_poly.entity_id
_entity_poly.type
_entity_poly.pdbx_seq_one_letter_code
_entity_poly.pdbx_strand_id
1 'polypeptide(L)'
;AMAYVLEVVGQDKVAGVIAVGAVIGIMAVIFAYIYATTRVFFAMSRDGLLPKSFAKINKKTEAPVFSTWLTGIGSALIAGFIDLKELSNLANIGALLTFAMVGVSVIILRKTHPNLKRGFVVPLVPTLPIISIACCLFLMFNLPLITWIYFGIWLAIGVVVYFVYSKKHSHLTKEKTQS
;
A
#
# COMPACT_ATOMS: atom_id res chain seq x y z
N ALA A 1 5.83 12.44 -20.48
CA ALA A 1 4.68 12.49 -21.40
C ALA A 1 4.28 13.94 -21.70
N MET A 2 3.72 14.71 -20.75
CA MET A 2 3.26 16.09 -21.04
C MET A 2 4.37 17.05 -21.46
N ALA A 3 5.55 17.01 -20.83
CA ALA A 3 6.69 17.84 -21.25
C ALA A 3 7.12 17.52 -22.70
N TYR A 4 7.18 16.23 -23.06
CA TYR A 4 7.51 15.78 -24.42
C TYR A 4 6.48 16.24 -25.46
N VAL A 5 5.19 16.22 -25.13
CA VAL A 5 4.14 16.72 -26.04
C VAL A 5 4.30 18.22 -26.30
N LEU A 6 4.70 19.01 -25.30
CA LEU A 6 4.93 20.45 -25.44
C LEU A 6 6.20 20.78 -26.24
N GLU A 7 7.23 19.94 -26.13
CA GLU A 7 8.43 20.00 -26.96
C GLU A 7 8.09 19.75 -28.44
N VAL A 8 7.26 18.75 -28.73
CA VAL A 8 6.76 18.48 -30.10
C VAL A 8 5.92 19.62 -30.68
N VAL A 9 5.23 20.39 -29.82
CA VAL A 9 4.43 21.57 -30.21
C VAL A 9 5.27 22.86 -30.29
N GLY A 10 6.59 22.79 -30.05
CA GLY A 10 7.53 23.91 -30.17
C GLY A 10 7.54 24.86 -28.96
N GLN A 11 7.06 24.42 -27.80
CA GLN A 11 7.02 25.17 -26.54
C GLN A 11 8.07 24.68 -25.53
N ASP A 12 9.34 24.69 -25.93
CA ASP A 12 10.46 24.09 -25.18
C ASP A 12 10.68 24.71 -23.79
N LYS A 13 10.49 26.03 -23.67
CA LYS A 13 10.64 26.73 -22.37
C LYS A 13 9.60 26.28 -21.35
N VAL A 14 8.36 26.07 -21.81
CA VAL A 14 7.25 25.62 -20.96
C VAL A 14 7.42 24.13 -20.62
N ALA A 15 7.89 23.32 -21.58
CA ALA A 15 8.24 21.92 -21.37
C ALA A 15 9.30 21.76 -20.26
N GLY A 16 10.34 22.59 -20.27
CA GLY A 16 11.40 22.58 -19.25
C GLY A 16 10.88 22.86 -17.83
N VAL A 17 10.05 23.90 -17.65
CA VAL A 17 9.45 24.22 -16.34
C VAL A 17 8.57 23.08 -15.83
N ILE A 18 7.77 22.49 -16.71
CA ILE A 18 6.90 21.35 -16.34
C ILE A 18 7.72 20.11 -16.00
N ALA A 19 8.82 19.84 -16.71
CA ALA A 19 9.70 18.71 -16.42
C ALA A 19 10.33 18.85 -15.03
N VAL A 20 10.83 20.03 -14.67
CA VAL A 20 11.39 20.30 -13.34
C VAL A 20 10.32 20.12 -12.25
N GLY A 21 9.13 20.67 -12.46
CA GLY A 21 7.99 20.48 -11.55
C GLY A 21 7.61 19.01 -11.36
N ALA A 22 7.59 18.23 -12.45
CA ALA A 22 7.31 16.80 -12.41
C ALA A 22 8.36 16.03 -11.60
N VAL A 23 9.65 16.32 -11.77
CA VAL A 23 10.73 15.66 -11.01
C VAL A 23 10.59 15.92 -9.52
N ILE A 24 10.38 17.18 -9.13
CA ILE A 24 10.20 17.55 -7.71
C ILE A 24 8.95 16.87 -7.13
N GLY A 25 7.85 16.85 -7.89
CA GLY A 25 6.60 16.19 -7.48
C GLY A 25 6.76 14.68 -7.28
N ILE A 26 7.37 13.98 -8.23
CA ILE A 26 7.63 12.53 -8.12
C ILE A 26 8.54 12.24 -6.93
N MET A 27 9.57 13.06 -6.71
CA MET A 27 10.47 12.91 -5.56
C MET A 27 9.72 13.01 -4.22
N ALA A 28 8.82 14.00 -4.08
CA ALA A 28 8.01 14.14 -2.87
C ALA A 28 7.11 12.91 -2.64
N VAL A 29 6.50 12.38 -3.71
CA VAL A 29 5.67 11.17 -3.65
C VAL A 29 6.50 9.95 -3.22
N ILE A 30 7.72 9.77 -3.75
CA ILE A 30 8.62 8.68 -3.35
C ILE A 30 8.92 8.73 -1.86
N PHE A 31 9.26 9.91 -1.32
CA PHE A 31 9.52 10.05 0.12
C PHE A 31 8.29 9.76 0.97
N ALA A 32 7.12 10.21 0.56
CA ALA A 32 5.86 9.91 1.24
C ALA A 32 5.59 8.40 1.28
N TYR A 33 5.84 7.67 0.19
CA TYR A 33 5.67 6.21 0.16
C TYR A 33 6.67 5.46 1.02
N ILE A 34 7.96 5.83 1.00
CA ILE A 34 8.97 5.20 1.86
C ILE A 34 8.60 5.39 3.33
N TYR A 35 8.12 6.59 3.71
CA TYR A 35 7.64 6.86 5.06
C TYR A 35 6.42 6.01 5.42
N ALA A 36 5.42 5.95 4.54
CA ALA A 36 4.21 5.16 4.75
C ALA A 36 4.52 3.67 4.94
N THR A 37 5.34 3.08 4.06
CA THR A 37 5.74 1.66 4.16
C THR A 37 6.52 1.39 5.44
N THR A 38 7.42 2.30 5.84
CA THR A 38 8.17 2.17 7.09
C THR A 38 7.25 2.17 8.32
N ARG A 39 6.19 3.00 8.33
CA ARG A 39 5.17 3.03 9.40
C ARG A 39 4.34 1.75 9.45
N VAL A 40 3.94 1.23 8.29
CA VAL A 40 3.20 -0.04 8.19
C VAL A 40 4.04 -1.19 8.75
N PHE A 41 5.32 -1.30 8.37
CA PHE A 41 6.21 -2.32 8.92
C PHE A 41 6.42 -2.18 10.42
N PHE A 42 6.54 -0.95 10.91
CA PHE A 42 6.63 -0.69 12.35
C PHE A 42 5.36 -1.18 13.09
N ALA A 43 4.17 -0.85 12.60
CA ALA A 43 2.91 -1.29 13.19
C ALA A 43 2.77 -2.82 13.14
N MET A 44 3.05 -3.46 12.00
CA MET A 44 3.01 -4.92 11.86
C MET A 44 4.02 -5.63 12.78
N SER A 45 5.21 -5.06 12.96
CA SER A 45 6.23 -5.61 13.88
C SER A 45 5.82 -5.43 15.34
N ARG A 46 5.22 -4.29 15.71
CA ARG A 46 4.65 -4.04 17.04
C ARG A 46 3.54 -5.02 17.38
N ASP A 47 2.69 -5.34 16.41
CA ASP A 47 1.57 -6.27 16.57
C ASP A 47 2.05 -7.76 16.57
N GLY A 48 3.36 -7.98 16.38
CA GLY A 48 4.01 -9.31 16.43
C GLY A 48 3.94 -10.10 15.13
N LEU A 49 3.47 -9.50 14.03
CA LEU A 49 3.37 -10.15 12.72
C LEU A 49 4.71 -10.24 11.97
N LEU A 50 5.66 -9.36 12.30
CA LEU A 50 7.00 -9.32 11.72
C LEU A 50 8.09 -9.39 12.80
N PRO A 51 9.34 -9.79 12.45
CA PRO A 51 10.47 -9.75 13.38
C PRO A 51 10.64 -8.40 14.07
N LYS A 52 10.97 -8.41 15.37
CA LYS A 52 11.14 -7.18 16.18
C LYS A 52 12.24 -6.25 15.65
N SER A 53 13.14 -6.75 14.80
CA SER A 53 14.15 -5.96 14.09
C SER A 53 13.56 -4.83 13.24
N PHE A 54 12.35 -5.03 12.69
CA PHE A 54 11.64 -4.00 11.91
C PHE A 54 11.07 -2.87 12.78
N ALA A 55 10.83 -3.13 14.07
CA ALA A 55 10.42 -2.14 15.07
C ALA A 55 11.60 -1.53 15.85
N LYS A 56 12.86 -1.91 15.56
CA LYS A 56 14.01 -1.36 16.27
C LYS A 56 14.25 0.09 15.84
N ILE A 57 13.80 1.01 16.70
CA ILE A 57 13.99 2.44 16.51
C ILE A 57 15.42 2.82 16.93
N ASN A 58 16.09 3.65 16.12
CA ASN A 58 17.39 4.22 16.49
C ASN A 58 17.18 5.40 17.47
N LYS A 59 17.95 5.44 18.57
CA LYS A 59 17.80 6.44 19.65
C LYS A 59 18.04 7.90 19.22
N LYS A 60 18.75 8.15 18.09
CA LYS A 60 19.03 9.51 17.60
C LYS A 60 18.02 10.05 16.59
N THR A 61 17.46 9.20 15.74
CA THR A 61 16.56 9.60 14.66
C THR A 61 15.09 9.28 14.95
N GLU A 62 14.80 8.55 16.03
CA GLU A 62 13.47 8.08 16.42
C GLU A 62 12.71 7.35 15.29
N ALA A 63 13.44 6.91 14.27
CA ALA A 63 12.93 6.24 13.08
C ALA A 63 13.48 4.81 12.94
N PRO A 64 12.75 3.88 12.29
CA PRO A 64 13.22 2.52 12.02
C PRO A 64 14.16 2.52 10.80
N VAL A 65 15.41 2.94 11.02
CA VAL A 65 16.43 3.13 9.95
C VAL A 65 16.66 1.87 9.12
N PHE A 66 16.61 0.69 9.75
CA PHE A 66 16.75 -0.59 9.06
C PHE A 66 15.63 -0.82 8.03
N SER A 67 14.37 -0.60 8.42
CA SER A 67 13.21 -0.76 7.54
C SER A 67 13.23 0.23 6.38
N THR A 68 13.69 1.46 6.63
CA THR A 68 13.82 2.50 5.60
C THR A 68 14.87 2.14 4.56
N TRP A 69 16.08 1.75 4.99
CA TRP A 69 17.14 1.31 4.08
C TRP A 69 16.76 0.06 3.30
N LEU A 70 16.15 -0.92 3.96
CA LEU A 70 15.68 -2.14 3.30
C LEU A 70 14.62 -1.84 2.23
N THR A 71 13.65 -0.98 2.55
CA THR A 71 12.59 -0.61 1.59
C THR A 71 13.15 0.21 0.44
N GLY A 72 14.07 1.14 0.70
CA GLY A 72 14.69 1.99 -0.32
C GLY A 72 15.61 1.22 -1.27
N ILE A 73 16.50 0.37 -0.74
CA ILE A 73 17.34 -0.50 -1.58
C ILE A 73 16.46 -1.49 -2.34
N GLY A 74 15.49 -2.12 -1.66
CA GLY A 74 14.59 -3.08 -2.29
C GLY A 74 13.79 -2.47 -3.44
N SER A 75 13.24 -1.27 -3.26
CA SER A 75 12.50 -0.58 -4.32
C SER A 75 13.41 -0.11 -5.45
N ALA A 76 14.63 0.36 -5.16
CA ALA A 76 15.60 0.75 -6.18
C ALA A 76 16.02 -0.42 -7.07
N LEU A 77 16.25 -1.60 -6.47
CA LEU A 77 16.56 -2.82 -7.22
C LEU A 77 15.37 -3.22 -8.10
N ILE A 78 14.17 -3.31 -7.53
CA ILE A 78 12.97 -3.69 -8.28
C ILE A 78 12.72 -2.72 -9.44
N ALA A 79 12.86 -1.41 -9.22
CA ALA A 79 12.69 -0.39 -10.25
C ALA A 79 13.76 -0.44 -11.36
N GLY A 80 14.96 -0.97 -11.08
CA GLY A 80 16.03 -1.12 -12.06
C GLY A 80 15.91 -2.37 -12.93
N PHE A 81 15.25 -3.42 -12.45
CA PHE A 81 15.15 -4.72 -13.14
C PHE A 81 13.79 -5.02 -13.75
N ILE A 82 12.70 -4.37 -13.29
CA ILE A 82 11.34 -4.66 -13.74
C ILE A 82 10.78 -3.46 -14.53
N ASP A 83 10.08 -3.75 -15.62
CA ASP A 83 9.44 -2.74 -16.46
C ASP A 83 8.31 -1.99 -15.75
N LEU A 84 8.26 -0.67 -15.97
CA LEU A 84 7.25 0.22 -15.37
C LEU A 84 5.81 -0.26 -15.60
N LYS A 85 5.53 -0.89 -16.75
CA LYS A 85 4.20 -1.41 -17.07
C LYS A 85 3.80 -2.56 -16.13
N GLU A 86 4.72 -3.47 -15.84
CA GLU A 86 4.45 -4.58 -14.91
C GLU A 86 4.32 -4.07 -13.48
N LEU A 87 5.21 -3.17 -13.04
CA LEU A 87 5.10 -2.52 -11.73
C LEU A 87 3.76 -1.79 -11.57
N SER A 88 3.33 -1.05 -12.59
CA SER A 88 2.07 -0.32 -12.56
C SER A 88 0.88 -1.27 -12.45
N ASN A 89 0.86 -2.37 -13.21
CA ASN A 89 -0.19 -3.38 -13.08
C ASN A 89 -0.22 -4.02 -11.68
N LEU A 90 0.94 -4.32 -11.11
CA LEU A 90 1.05 -4.90 -9.77
C LEU A 90 0.64 -3.90 -8.66
N ALA A 91 0.96 -2.63 -8.82
CA ALA A 91 0.49 -1.57 -7.92
C ALA A 91 -1.03 -1.39 -8.02
N ASN A 92 -1.59 -1.41 -9.23
CA ASN A 92 -3.02 -1.25 -9.48
C ASN A 92 -3.83 -2.39 -8.85
N ILE A 93 -3.43 -3.66 -9.05
CA ILE A 93 -4.15 -4.81 -8.45
C ILE A 93 -4.16 -4.71 -6.92
N GLY A 94 -3.03 -4.32 -6.31
CA GLY A 94 -2.93 -4.16 -4.85
C GLY A 94 -3.79 -3.01 -4.32
N ALA A 95 -3.80 -1.87 -5.01
CA ALA A 95 -4.63 -0.73 -4.66
C ALA A 95 -6.13 -1.05 -4.76
N LEU A 96 -6.56 -1.66 -5.88
CA LEU A 96 -7.95 -2.07 -6.09
C LEU A 96 -8.42 -3.06 -5.03
N LEU A 97 -7.59 -4.05 -4.69
CA LEU A 97 -7.89 -5.01 -3.63
C LEU A 97 -8.01 -4.33 -2.26
N THR A 98 -7.11 -3.38 -1.96
CA THR A 98 -7.17 -2.61 -0.71
C THR A 98 -8.46 -1.79 -0.64
N PHE A 99 -8.85 -1.12 -1.73
CA PHE A 99 -10.10 -0.36 -1.77
C PHE A 99 -11.34 -1.25 -1.64
N ALA A 100 -11.34 -2.43 -2.27
CA ALA A 100 -12.39 -3.42 -2.08
C ALA A 100 -12.47 -3.88 -0.62
N MET A 101 -11.33 -4.20 0.02
CA MET A 101 -11.28 -4.58 1.44
C MET A 101 -11.76 -3.47 2.37
N VAL A 102 -11.41 -2.21 2.11
CA VAL A 102 -11.91 -1.07 2.89
C VAL A 102 -13.43 -0.94 2.74
N GLY A 103 -13.96 -1.09 1.53
CA GLY A 103 -15.42 -1.12 1.30
C GLY A 103 -16.13 -2.20 2.12
N VAL A 104 -15.58 -3.42 2.13
CA VAL A 104 -16.08 -4.54 2.95
C VAL A 104 -15.98 -4.20 4.44
N SER A 105 -14.84 -3.65 4.88
CA SER A 105 -14.57 -3.28 6.27
C SER A 105 -15.58 -2.25 6.78
N VAL A 106 -15.98 -1.28 5.95
CA VAL A 106 -17.01 -0.28 6.29
C VAL A 106 -18.37 -0.95 6.52
N ILE A 107 -18.76 -1.91 5.66
CA ILE A 107 -20.03 -2.65 5.82
C ILE A 107 -20.01 -3.47 7.11
N ILE A 108 -18.91 -4.19 7.37
CA ILE A 108 -18.74 -5.00 8.59
C ILE A 108 -18.79 -4.11 9.83
N LEU A 109 -18.03 -3.01 9.86
CA LEU A 109 -17.98 -2.11 11.01
C LEU A 109 -19.34 -1.49 11.31
N ARG A 110 -20.16 -1.24 10.29
CA ARG A 110 -21.52 -0.73 10.49
C ARG A 110 -22.45 -1.77 11.14
N LYS A 111 -22.26 -3.06 10.85
CA LYS A 111 -23.02 -4.16 11.47
C LYS A 111 -22.54 -4.48 12.88
N THR A 112 -21.24 -4.58 13.10
CA THR A 112 -20.67 -5.03 14.39
C THR A 112 -20.70 -3.94 15.46
N HIS A 113 -20.46 -2.68 15.09
CA HIS A 113 -20.39 -1.57 16.04
C HIS A 113 -21.28 -0.39 15.58
N PRO A 114 -22.61 -0.52 15.71
CA PRO A 114 -23.54 0.50 15.25
C PRO A 114 -23.47 1.81 16.05
N ASN A 115 -23.12 1.75 17.34
CA ASN A 115 -23.17 2.88 18.28
C ASN A 115 -21.87 3.72 18.37
N LEU A 116 -20.88 3.48 17.51
CA LEU A 116 -19.66 4.29 17.47
C LEU A 116 -19.97 5.71 17.01
N LYS A 117 -19.51 6.73 17.76
CA LYS A 117 -19.54 8.13 17.32
C LYS A 117 -18.57 8.30 16.13
N ARG A 118 -19.10 8.61 14.96
CA ARG A 118 -18.33 8.79 13.71
C ARG A 118 -18.29 10.27 13.34
N GLY A 119 -17.09 10.82 13.12
CA GLY A 119 -16.93 12.20 12.66
C GLY A 119 -17.44 12.41 11.23
N PHE A 120 -17.24 11.40 10.36
CA PHE A 120 -17.77 11.38 9.00
C PHE A 120 -18.53 10.07 8.76
N VAL A 121 -19.69 10.15 8.09
CA VAL A 121 -20.53 9.01 7.76
C VAL A 121 -20.75 9.01 6.25
N VAL A 122 -20.45 7.87 5.62
CA VAL A 122 -20.70 7.70 4.17
C VAL A 122 -22.22 7.78 3.93
N PRO A 123 -22.69 8.67 3.05
CA PRO A 123 -24.11 8.74 2.68
C PRO A 123 -24.52 7.43 1.96
N LEU A 124 -25.78 7.00 2.03
CA LEU A 124 -26.29 5.81 1.31
C LEU A 124 -25.50 4.48 1.54
N VAL A 125 -25.14 4.16 2.78
CA VAL A 125 -24.65 2.80 3.10
C VAL A 125 -25.87 1.88 3.30
N PRO A 126 -25.96 0.71 2.61
CA PRO A 126 -24.84 -0.05 2.04
C PRO A 126 -24.61 0.07 0.52
N THR A 127 -25.40 0.83 -0.24
CA THR A 127 -25.32 0.82 -1.70
C THR A 127 -24.01 1.42 -2.23
N LEU A 128 -23.54 2.55 -1.67
CA LEU A 128 -22.28 3.17 -2.11
C LEU A 128 -21.05 2.26 -1.91
N PRO A 129 -20.83 1.63 -0.74
CA PRO A 129 -19.75 0.66 -0.58
C PRO A 129 -19.84 -0.53 -1.54
N ILE A 130 -21.04 -1.04 -1.82
CA ILE A 130 -21.24 -2.17 -2.76
C ILE A 130 -20.87 -1.76 -4.18
N ILE A 131 -21.29 -0.58 -4.64
CA ILE A 131 -20.94 -0.06 -5.96
C ILE A 131 -19.42 0.13 -6.09
N SER A 132 -18.76 0.64 -5.03
CA SER A 132 -17.30 0.78 -4.99
C SER A 132 -16.60 -0.56 -5.13
N ILE A 133 -17.03 -1.58 -4.38
CA ILE A 133 -16.49 -2.94 -4.48
C ILE A 133 -16.71 -3.52 -5.88
N ALA A 134 -17.92 -3.38 -6.43
CA ALA A 134 -18.24 -3.88 -7.77
C ALA A 134 -17.38 -3.22 -8.85
N CYS A 135 -17.17 -1.90 -8.76
CA CYS A 135 -16.30 -1.16 -9.66
C CYS A 135 -14.83 -1.61 -9.55
N CYS A 136 -14.32 -1.76 -8.32
CA CYS A 136 -12.96 -2.24 -8.08
C CYS A 136 -12.75 -3.64 -8.65
N LEU A 137 -13.71 -4.56 -8.45
CA LEU A 137 -13.65 -5.92 -9.00
C LEU A 137 -13.70 -5.91 -10.53
N PHE A 138 -14.57 -5.10 -11.12
CA PHE A 138 -14.66 -4.96 -12.58
C PHE A 138 -13.34 -4.49 -13.20
N LEU A 139 -12.70 -3.49 -12.59
CA LEU A 139 -11.37 -3.01 -13.00
C LEU A 139 -10.31 -4.09 -12.82
N MET A 140 -10.38 -4.86 -11.74
CA MET A 140 -9.45 -5.96 -11.45
C MET A 140 -9.51 -7.08 -12.50
N PHE A 141 -10.69 -7.37 -13.07
CA PHE A 141 -10.85 -8.33 -14.16
C PHE A 141 -10.24 -7.88 -15.50
N ASN A 142 -10.05 -6.57 -15.69
CA ASN A 142 -9.39 -6.04 -16.89
C ASN A 142 -7.86 -6.14 -16.85
N LEU A 143 -7.27 -6.58 -15.71
CA LEU A 143 -5.82 -6.71 -15.61
C LEU A 143 -5.32 -8.02 -16.24
N PRO A 144 -4.10 -8.03 -16.81
CA PRO A 144 -3.49 -9.24 -17.37
C PRO A 144 -3.44 -10.41 -16.38
N LEU A 145 -3.64 -11.63 -16.87
CA LEU A 145 -3.56 -12.87 -16.07
C LEU A 145 -2.20 -13.02 -15.36
N ILE A 146 -1.11 -12.55 -15.98
CA ILE A 146 0.22 -12.58 -15.35
C ILE A 146 0.25 -11.79 -14.03
N THR A 147 -0.49 -10.68 -13.94
CA THR A 147 -0.58 -9.86 -12.73
C THR A 147 -1.29 -10.62 -11.59
N TRP A 148 -2.30 -11.41 -11.92
CA TRP A 148 -2.97 -12.28 -10.96
C TRP A 148 -2.05 -13.38 -10.42
N ILE A 149 -1.18 -13.93 -11.26
CA ILE A 149 -0.18 -14.92 -10.85
C ILE A 149 0.81 -14.29 -9.85
N TYR A 150 1.40 -13.13 -10.18
CA TYR A 150 2.31 -12.43 -9.27
C TYR A 150 1.65 -12.09 -7.94
N PHE A 151 0.41 -11.59 -7.97
CA PHE A 151 -0.37 -11.31 -6.78
C PHE A 151 -0.64 -12.58 -5.95
N GLY A 152 -0.99 -13.68 -6.60
CA GLY A 152 -1.20 -14.98 -5.95
C GLY A 152 0.06 -15.52 -5.28
N ILE A 153 1.21 -15.44 -5.95
CA ILE A 153 2.52 -15.82 -5.38
C ILE A 153 2.84 -14.96 -4.17
N TRP A 154 2.65 -13.65 -4.27
CA TRP A 154 2.91 -12.73 -3.16
C TRP A 154 2.01 -13.02 -1.95
N LEU A 155 0.71 -13.27 -2.17
CA LEU A 155 -0.21 -13.69 -1.11
C LEU A 155 0.22 -15.03 -0.49
N ALA A 156 0.62 -16.00 -1.30
CA ALA A 156 1.09 -17.29 -0.79
C ALA A 156 2.30 -17.12 0.11
N ILE A 157 3.28 -16.29 -0.27
CA ILE A 157 4.43 -15.94 0.57
C ILE A 157 3.95 -15.30 1.89
N GLY A 158 3.01 -14.35 1.82
CA GLY A 158 2.43 -13.72 3.01
C GLY A 158 1.77 -14.71 3.97
N VAL A 159 1.02 -15.68 3.44
CA VAL A 159 0.38 -16.75 4.21
C VAL A 159 1.43 -17.67 4.84
N VAL A 160 2.47 -18.06 4.11
CA VAL A 160 3.57 -18.87 4.64
C VAL A 160 4.27 -18.15 5.80
N VAL A 161 4.62 -16.88 5.62
CA VAL A 161 5.22 -16.06 6.68
C VAL A 161 4.28 -15.95 7.89
N TYR A 162 2.98 -15.78 7.66
CA TYR A 162 1.98 -15.76 8.71
C TYR A 162 1.93 -17.05 9.53
N PHE A 163 1.89 -18.22 8.88
CA PHE A 163 1.83 -19.51 9.57
C PHE A 163 3.14 -19.86 10.29
N VAL A 164 4.29 -19.57 9.68
CA VAL A 164 5.62 -19.93 10.22
C VAL A 164 5.99 -19.03 11.40
N TYR A 165 5.76 -17.72 11.29
CA TYR A 165 6.22 -16.75 12.27
C TYR A 165 5.06 -16.17 13.11
N SER A 166 4.04 -15.65 12.43
CA SER A 166 2.98 -14.84 13.06
C SER A 166 2.09 -15.66 14.01
N LYS A 167 1.81 -16.94 13.72
CA LYS A 167 1.02 -17.82 14.61
C LYS A 167 1.72 -18.07 15.96
N LYS A 168 3.05 -18.08 16.02
CA LYS A 168 3.82 -18.32 17.25
C LYS A 168 4.12 -17.05 18.07
N HIS A 169 4.10 -15.88 17.45
CA HIS A 169 4.53 -14.61 18.06
C HIS A 169 3.43 -13.52 18.16
N SER A 170 2.23 -13.75 17.61
CA SER A 170 1.16 -12.76 17.69
C SER A 170 0.64 -12.60 19.13
N HIS A 171 0.77 -11.38 19.64
CA HIS A 171 0.32 -10.99 20.97
C HIS A 171 -1.22 -11.01 21.14
N LEU A 172 -1.98 -11.19 20.05
CA LEU A 172 -3.45 -11.30 20.05
C LEU A 172 -3.99 -12.52 20.82
N THR A 173 -3.16 -13.53 21.09
CA THR A 173 -3.57 -14.67 21.94
C THR A 173 -3.41 -14.39 23.44
N LYS A 174 -2.55 -13.44 23.85
CA LYS A 174 -2.35 -13.14 25.29
C LYS A 174 -3.42 -12.23 25.88
N GLU A 175 -4.08 -11.41 25.06
CA GLU A 175 -5.11 -10.48 25.56
C GLU A 175 -6.44 -11.18 25.92
N LYS A 176 -6.70 -12.39 25.37
CA LYS A 176 -7.89 -13.19 25.72
C LYS A 176 -7.78 -13.97 27.05
N THR A 177 -6.62 -13.98 27.70
CA THR A 177 -6.44 -14.68 28.99
C THR A 177 -6.49 -13.73 30.19
N GLN A 178 -6.72 -12.42 29.98
CA GLN A 178 -6.76 -11.40 31.04
C GLN A 178 -8.02 -10.52 31.05
N SER A 179 -9.07 -10.84 30.27
CA SER A 179 -10.39 -10.19 30.38
C SER A 179 -11.46 -11.18 30.76
#